data_AF-A0A6G3Y0Y4-F1
#
_entry.id   AF-A0A6G3Y0Y4-F1
#
_cell.length_a   1.000
_cell.length_b   1.000
_cell.length_c   1.000
_cell.angle_alpha   90.00
_cell.angle_beta   90.00
_cell.angle_gamma   90.00
#
_symmetry.space_group_name_H-M   'P 1'
#
loop_
_entity.id
_entity.type
_entity.pdbx_description
1 polymer ?
#
loop_
_entity_poly.entity_id
_entity_poly.type
_entity_poly.pdbx_seq_one_letter_code
_entity_poly.pdbx_strand_id
1 'polypeptide(L)' 'MLSERRLEVLRAIVQDYVGTEEPVGSKALTERHRLGVSPATVRND' A
#
# COMPACT_ATOMS: atom_id res chain seq x y z
N MET A 1 12.60 13.20 3.65
CA MET A 1 12.08 12.26 4.67
C MET A 1 10.81 11.63 4.11
N LEU A 2 10.62 10.31 4.25
CA LEU A 2 9.35 9.67 3.93
C LEU A 2 8.30 10.12 4.95
N SER A 3 7.09 10.43 4.50
CA SER A 3 5.97 10.67 5.42
C SER A 3 5.57 9.36 6.11
N GLU A 4 4.94 9.45 7.28
CA GLU A 4 4.42 8.28 8.01
C GLU A 4 3.50 7.44 7.11
N ARG A 5 2.64 8.09 6.33
CA ARG A 5 1.77 7.41 5.36
C ARG A 5 2.54 6.64 4.29
N ARG A 6 3.61 7.20 3.74
CA ARG A 6 4.46 6.51 2.75
C ARG A 6 5.14 5.28 3.36
N LEU A 7 5.55 5.37 4.62
CA LEU A 7 6.08 4.24 5.38
C LEU A 7 5.02 3.15 5.60
N GLU A 8 3.79 3.53 5.92
CA GLU A 8 2.66 2.62 6.09
C GLU A 8 2.31 1.91 4.76
N VAL A 9 2.22 2.66 3.66
CA VAL A 9 2.02 2.11 2.31
C VAL A 9 3.12 1.11 1.96
N LEU A 10 4.39 1.46 2.21
CA LEU A 10 5.51 0.56 1.93
C LEU A 10 5.43 -0.74 2.74
N ARG A 11 5.09 -0.66 4.04
CA ARG A 11 4.92 -1.86 4.88
C ARG A 11 3.82 -2.77 4.35
N ALA A 12 2.68 -2.18 3.97
CA ALA A 12 1.55 -2.91 3.40
C ALA A 12 1.93 -3.62 2.10
N ILE A 13 2.69 -2.96 1.21
CA ILE A 13 3.16 -3.56 -0.05
C ILE A 13 4.07 -4.75 0.23
N VAL A 14 5.05 -4.60 1.13
CA VAL A 14 5.99 -5.68 1.47
C VAL A 14 5.25 -6.87 2.07
N GLN A 15 4.32 -6.62 2.99
CA GLN A 15 3.54 -7.67 3.63
C GLN A 15 2.71 -8.47 2.62
N ASP A 16 2.02 -7.81 1.70
CA ASP A 16 1.22 -8.48 0.68
C ASP A 16 2.11 -9.25 -0.31
N TYR A 17 3.19 -8.64 -0.81
CA TYR A 17 4.08 -9.29 -1.77
C TYR A 17 4.76 -10.53 -1.19
N VAL A 18 5.23 -10.48 0.06
CA VAL A 18 5.84 -11.64 0.73
C VAL A 18 4.80 -12.73 1.00
N GLY A 19 3.55 -12.35 1.29
CA GLY A 19 2.49 -13.31 1.58
C GLY A 19 1.93 -14.03 0.35
N THR A 20 1.95 -13.39 -0.82
CA THR A 20 1.32 -13.94 -2.04
C THR A 20 2.28 -14.19 -3.19
N GLU A 21 3.50 -13.66 -3.15
CA GLU A 21 4.47 -13.65 -4.27
C GLU A 21 3.93 -13.01 -5.55
N GLU A 22 2.88 -12.20 -5.44
CA GLU A 22 2.19 -11.57 -6.56
C GLU A 22 2.31 -10.04 -6.51
N PRO A 23 2.32 -9.34 -7.67
CA PRO A 23 2.31 -7.89 -7.71
C PRO A 23 1.11 -7.30 -6.96
N VAL A 24 1.37 -6.26 -6.15
CA VAL A 24 0.36 -5.64 -5.29
C VAL A 24 -0.20 -4.37 -5.93
N GLY A 25 -1.47 -4.40 -6.32
CA GLY A 25 -2.16 -3.24 -6.89
C GLY A 25 -2.70 -2.27 -5.84
N SER A 26 -2.64 -0.95 -6.12
CA SER A 26 -3.11 0.10 -5.20
C SER A 26 -4.56 -0.08 -4.70
N LYS A 27 -5.46 -0.57 -5.56
CA LYS A 27 -6.85 -0.87 -5.17
C LYS A 27 -6.92 -1.96 -4.10
N ALA A 28 -6.28 -3.10 -4.36
CA ALA A 28 -6.22 -4.22 -3.41
C ALA A 28 -5.54 -3.78 -2.09
N LEU A 29 -4.46 -3.00 -2.19
CA LEU A 29 -3.76 -2.45 -1.04
C LEU A 29 -4.67 -1.58 -0.16
N THR A 30 -5.41 -0.64 -0.75
CA THR A 30 -6.34 0.24 -0.01
C THR A 30 -7.50 -0.52 0.63
N GLU A 31 -8.01 -1.56 -0.04
CA GLU A 31 -9.13 -2.37 0.45
C GLU A 31 -8.70 -3.30 1.60
N ARG A 32 -7.55 -3.95 1.49
CA ARG A 32 -7.04 -4.91 2.50
C ARG A 32 -6.50 -4.22 3.75
N HIS A 33 -5.76 -3.13 3.59
CA HIS A 33 -5.06 -2.44 4.68
C HIS A 33 -5.81 -1.23 5.24
N ARG A 34 -7.01 -0.92 4.72
CA ARG A 34 -7.87 0.19 5.19
C ARG A 34 -7.13 1.51 5.36
N LEU A 35 -6.27 1.84 4.40
CA LEU A 35 -5.35 3.00 4.44
C LEU A 35 -6.06 4.37 4.49
N GLY A 36 -7.40 4.42 4.46
CA GLY A 36 -8.17 5.66 4.57
C GLY A 36 -8.00 6.64 3.40
N VAL A 37 -7.33 6.22 2.33
CA VAL A 37 -7.03 7.04 1.16
C VAL A 37 -7.43 6.33 -0.14
N SER A 38 -7.58 7.13 -1.21
CA SER A 38 -7.92 6.58 -2.51
C SER A 38 -6.74 5.83 -3.15
N PRO A 39 -7.00 4.88 -4.06
CA PRO A 39 -5.95 4.27 -4.87
C PRO A 39 -5.15 5.29 -5.70
N ALA A 40 -5.72 6.45 -6.04
CA ALA A 40 -4.99 7.53 -6.70
C ALA A 40 -3.97 8.20 -5.77
N THR A 41 -4.31 8.38 -4.50
CA THR A 41 -3.40 8.91 -3.48
C THR A 41 -2.21 7.98 -3.28
N VAL A 42 -2.45 6.66 -3.16
CA VAL A 42 -1.39 5.65 -3.00
C VAL A 42 -0.41 5.64 -4.19
N ARG A 43 -0.89 5.84 -5.41
CA ARG A 43 -0.02 5.90 -6.61
C ARG A 43 0.85 7.15 -6.67
N ASN A 44 0.44 8.24 -6.01
CA ASN A 44 1.15 9.52 -5.98
C ASN A 44 2.11 9.65 -4.79
N ASP A 45 1.99 8.75 -3.81
CA ASP A 45 2.83 8.68 -2.62
C ASP A 45 4.14 7.94 -2.92
#